data_AF-F4LXR9-F1
#
_entry.id   AF-F4LXR9-F1
#
_cell.length_a   1.000
_cell.length_b   1.000
_cell.length_c   1.000
_cell.angle_alpha   90.00
_cell.angle_beta   90.00
_cell.angle_gamma   90.00
#
_symmetry.space_group_name_H-M   'P 1'
#
loop_
_entity.id
_entity.type
_entity.pdbx_description
1 polymer ?
#
loop_
_entity_poly.entity_id
_entity_poly.type
_entity_poly.pdbx_seq_one_letter_code
_entity_poly.pdbx_strand_id
1 'polypeptide(L)'
;MRIVGLDRFLKGEWLDKTMEIASNESDISLIRETLEEYLKQEIPGDITRRKARDKLMAIWVNIPEELECIKSEAIILSNKVFNQERLLLHWTMMFAVYPIFRDISTIIGAITDFQDDVTLSLVEKRIYEIWGERSTVKYAVQKIMSSMVDWQVLERRGNGKFKKKTPIKIENTSLKLLYLKAYLSVNNKDYIEFFKANNIKSVFPFEIQYKMEDFALSDEFALVKMGSDVAISLA
;
A
#
# COMPACT_ATOMS: atom_id res chain seq x y z
N MET A 1 -11.78 10.73 -17.26
CA MET A 1 -11.35 11.43 -16.01
C MET A 1 -11.13 10.39 -14.93
N ARG A 2 -9.96 10.35 -14.25
CA ARG A 2 -9.67 9.31 -13.24
C ARG A 2 -10.39 9.61 -11.92
N ILE A 3 -11.01 8.58 -11.33
CA ILE A 3 -11.64 8.62 -10.01
C ILE A 3 -10.55 8.49 -8.95
N VAL A 4 -10.57 9.35 -7.93
CA VAL A 4 -9.54 9.41 -6.86
C VAL A 4 -9.51 8.12 -6.03
N GLY A 5 -10.66 7.50 -5.77
CA GLY A 5 -10.74 6.21 -5.07
C GLY A 5 -10.53 6.32 -3.57
N LEU A 6 -9.34 6.73 -3.12
CA LEU A 6 -8.97 6.86 -1.70
C LEU A 6 -8.87 8.33 -1.29
N ASP A 7 -9.85 8.80 -0.52
CA ASP A 7 -9.97 10.19 -0.10
C ASP A 7 -10.31 10.32 1.41
N ARG A 8 -10.06 9.27 2.18
CA ARG A 8 -10.36 9.21 3.62
C ARG A 8 -9.11 8.91 4.42
N PHE A 9 -9.09 9.43 5.63
CA PHE A 9 -8.12 9.03 6.65
C PHE A 9 -8.53 7.64 7.14
N LEU A 10 -7.56 6.75 7.21
CA LEU A 10 -7.66 5.38 7.71
C LEU A 10 -6.59 5.17 8.78
N LYS A 11 -6.98 4.69 9.96
CA LYS A 11 -6.03 4.24 10.98
C LYS A 11 -5.42 2.88 10.61
N GLY A 12 -4.22 2.60 11.11
CA GLY A 12 -3.60 1.27 11.00
C GLY A 12 -4.49 0.17 11.61
N GLU A 13 -4.99 0.41 12.82
CA GLU A 13 -5.85 -0.53 13.55
C GLU A 13 -7.14 -0.89 12.79
N TRP A 14 -7.68 0.04 12.00
CA TRP A 14 -8.86 -0.23 11.19
C TRP A 14 -8.56 -1.16 10.02
N LEU A 15 -7.35 -1.06 9.43
CA LEU A 15 -6.88 -1.95 8.37
C LEU A 15 -6.66 -3.36 8.93
N ASP A 16 -5.99 -3.45 10.09
CA ASP A 16 -5.79 -4.72 10.80
C ASP A 16 -7.13 -5.40 11.09
N LYS A 17 -8.07 -4.67 11.69
CA LYS A 17 -9.39 -5.23 12.04
C LYS A 17 -10.18 -5.66 10.82
N THR A 18 -10.09 -4.90 9.72
CA THR A 18 -10.80 -5.27 8.49
C THR A 18 -10.23 -6.54 7.87
N MET A 19 -8.91 -6.68 7.85
CA MET A 19 -8.24 -7.90 7.37
C MET A 19 -8.60 -9.11 8.25
N GLU A 20 -8.62 -8.95 9.58
CA GLU A 20 -9.01 -9.98 10.54
C GLU A 20 -10.46 -10.46 10.31
N ILE A 21 -11.41 -9.54 10.11
CA ILE A 21 -12.80 -9.91 9.83
C ILE A 21 -12.87 -10.64 8.47
N ALA A 22 -12.22 -10.10 7.43
CA ALA A 22 -12.22 -10.69 6.10
C ALA A 22 -11.51 -12.04 6.01
N SER A 23 -10.62 -12.37 6.95
CA SER A 23 -9.97 -13.70 7.02
C SER A 23 -10.85 -14.77 7.67
N ASN A 24 -11.88 -14.39 8.42
CA ASN A 24 -12.71 -15.31 9.20
C ASN A 24 -14.17 -15.40 8.70
N GLU A 25 -14.58 -14.48 7.81
CA GLU A 25 -15.92 -14.42 7.26
C GLU A 25 -15.86 -14.20 5.74
N SER A 26 -16.79 -14.82 5.02
CA SER A 26 -16.92 -14.72 3.57
C SER A 26 -18.19 -13.98 3.12
N ASP A 27 -19.21 -13.90 3.97
CA ASP A 27 -20.42 -13.12 3.70
C ASP A 27 -20.13 -11.60 3.80
N ILE A 28 -20.17 -10.92 2.66
CA ILE A 28 -19.91 -9.49 2.54
C ILE A 28 -20.83 -8.63 3.43
N SER A 29 -22.06 -9.07 3.66
CA SER A 29 -23.03 -8.37 4.51
C SER A 29 -22.63 -8.48 5.98
N LEU A 30 -22.27 -9.69 6.43
CA LEU A 30 -21.80 -9.92 7.81
C LEU A 30 -20.47 -9.20 8.08
N ILE A 31 -19.54 -9.20 7.13
CA ILE A 31 -18.29 -8.41 7.22
C ILE A 31 -18.62 -6.93 7.37
N ARG A 32 -19.55 -6.40 6.55
CA ARG A 32 -19.95 -5.00 6.60
C ARG A 32 -20.57 -4.61 7.93
N GLU A 33 -21.45 -5.45 8.48
CA GLU A 33 -22.12 -5.23 9.76
C GLU A 33 -21.11 -5.26 10.91
N THR A 34 -20.29 -6.30 10.97
CA THR A 34 -19.24 -6.44 11.99
C THR A 34 -18.27 -5.25 11.98
N LEU A 35 -17.84 -4.82 10.79
CA LEU A 35 -16.95 -3.66 10.66
C LEU A 35 -17.66 -2.35 11.01
N GLU A 36 -18.95 -2.19 10.70
CA GLU A 36 -19.74 -1.01 11.09
C GLU A 36 -19.84 -0.90 12.62
N GLU A 37 -20.09 -2.00 13.33
CA GLU A 37 -20.16 -2.03 14.79
C GLU A 37 -18.84 -1.63 15.44
N TYR A 38 -17.73 -2.19 14.96
CA TYR A 38 -16.39 -1.80 15.42
C TYR A 38 -16.12 -0.31 15.18
N LEU A 39 -16.34 0.18 13.95
CA LEU A 39 -16.06 1.57 13.61
C LEU A 39 -17.00 2.56 14.30
N LYS A 40 -18.17 2.14 14.80
CA LYS A 40 -19.09 3.00 15.55
C LYS A 40 -18.50 3.47 16.87
N GLN A 41 -17.63 2.65 17.47
CA GLN A 41 -16.88 3.00 18.68
C GLN A 41 -15.75 4.00 18.38
N GLU A 42 -15.18 3.92 17.18
CA GLU A 42 -14.03 4.73 16.76
C GLU A 42 -14.40 6.06 16.07
N ILE A 43 -15.53 6.08 15.37
CA ILE A 43 -15.96 7.19 14.49
C ILE A 43 -17.43 7.52 14.79
N PRO A 44 -17.70 8.48 15.70
CA PRO A 44 -19.08 8.86 16.06
C PRO A 44 -19.91 9.38 14.89
N GLY A 45 -19.29 10.08 13.93
CA GLY A 45 -19.98 10.67 12.80
C GLY A 45 -20.34 9.68 11.69
N ASP A 46 -21.64 9.44 11.49
CA ASP A 46 -22.18 8.42 10.57
C ASP A 46 -21.66 8.53 9.13
N ILE A 47 -21.64 9.74 8.56
CA ILE A 47 -21.19 9.94 7.17
C ILE A 47 -19.70 9.63 7.04
N THR A 48 -18.88 10.06 8.00
CA THR A 48 -17.44 9.82 7.99
C THR A 48 -17.15 8.34 8.18
N ARG A 49 -17.86 7.70 9.12
CA ARG A 49 -17.74 6.28 9.42
C ARG A 49 -18.08 5.41 8.23
N ARG A 50 -19.27 5.61 7.64
CA ARG A 50 -19.69 4.89 6.43
C ARG A 50 -18.64 5.00 5.32
N LYS A 51 -18.13 6.21 5.06
CA LYS A 51 -17.14 6.41 4.00
C LYS A 51 -15.79 5.76 4.33
N ALA A 52 -15.36 5.75 5.59
CA ALA A 52 -14.15 5.04 6.01
C ALA A 52 -14.33 3.52 5.82
N ARG A 53 -15.45 2.96 6.30
CA ARG A 53 -15.82 1.56 6.10
C ARG A 53 -15.80 1.17 4.63
N ASP A 54 -16.40 1.99 3.75
CA ASP A 54 -16.44 1.69 2.32
C ASP A 54 -15.02 1.63 1.71
N LYS A 55 -14.07 2.46 2.19
CA LYS A 55 -12.65 2.37 1.76
C LYS A 55 -11.94 1.15 2.30
N LEU A 56 -12.18 0.79 3.56
CA LEU A 56 -11.61 -0.41 4.18
C LEU A 56 -12.10 -1.68 3.48
N MET A 57 -13.41 -1.78 3.23
CA MET A 57 -13.99 -2.87 2.47
C MET A 57 -13.44 -2.95 1.05
N ALA A 58 -13.21 -1.82 0.37
CA ALA A 58 -12.61 -1.83 -0.95
C ALA A 58 -11.14 -2.30 -0.96
N ILE A 59 -10.44 -2.29 0.18
CA ILE A 59 -9.05 -2.79 0.29
C ILE A 59 -9.01 -4.31 0.45
N TRP A 60 -9.93 -4.89 1.23
CA TRP A 60 -9.85 -6.29 1.67
C TRP A 60 -11.05 -7.17 1.28
N VAL A 61 -12.16 -6.60 0.84
CA VAL A 61 -13.43 -7.33 0.65
C VAL A 61 -13.92 -7.20 -0.79
N ASN A 62 -14.17 -5.97 -1.25
CA ASN A 62 -14.73 -5.68 -2.57
C ASN A 62 -13.60 -5.36 -3.57
N ILE A 63 -12.66 -6.29 -3.73
CA ILE A 63 -11.52 -6.14 -4.64
C ILE A 63 -11.86 -6.70 -6.04
N PRO A 64 -11.18 -6.22 -7.11
CA PRO A 64 -11.22 -6.89 -8.41
C PRO A 64 -10.76 -8.36 -8.31
N GLU A 65 -11.36 -9.23 -9.14
CA GLU A 65 -11.04 -10.67 -9.19
C GLU A 65 -9.55 -10.92 -9.44
N GLU A 66 -8.92 -10.10 -10.27
CA GLU A 66 -7.49 -10.14 -10.58
C GLU A 66 -6.58 -10.02 -9.33
N LEU A 67 -7.10 -9.42 -8.25
CA LEU A 67 -6.37 -9.21 -7.00
C LEU A 67 -6.66 -10.29 -5.94
N GLU A 68 -7.58 -11.24 -6.19
CA GLU A 68 -7.97 -12.27 -5.22
C GLU A 68 -6.80 -13.17 -4.81
N CYS A 69 -5.92 -13.50 -5.76
CA CYS A 69 -4.70 -14.27 -5.49
C CYS A 69 -3.77 -13.52 -4.51
N ILE A 70 -3.52 -12.24 -4.77
CA ILE A 70 -2.69 -11.38 -3.90
C ILE A 70 -3.33 -11.23 -2.51
N LYS A 71 -4.65 -11.04 -2.43
CA LYS A 71 -5.37 -10.96 -1.15
C LYS A 71 -5.22 -12.26 -0.36
N SER A 72 -5.44 -13.40 -1.01
CA SER A 72 -5.40 -14.72 -0.37
C SER A 72 -4.02 -15.00 0.22
N GLU A 73 -2.94 -14.73 -0.53
CA GLU A 73 -1.57 -14.83 -0.04
C GLU A 73 -1.30 -13.84 1.10
N ALA A 74 -1.77 -12.60 0.99
CA ALA A 74 -1.62 -11.60 2.05
C ALA A 74 -2.28 -12.06 3.37
N ILE A 75 -3.47 -12.66 3.30
CA ILE A 75 -4.18 -13.23 4.45
C ILE A 75 -3.38 -14.40 5.04
N ILE A 76 -2.87 -15.32 4.21
CA ILE A 76 -2.06 -16.44 4.68
C ILE A 76 -0.79 -15.95 5.39
N LEU A 77 -0.13 -14.93 4.83
CA LEU A 77 1.08 -14.33 5.42
C LEU A 77 0.78 -13.54 6.69
N SER A 78 -0.41 -12.99 6.86
CA SER A 78 -0.78 -12.22 8.06
C SER A 78 -0.63 -13.01 9.37
N ASN A 79 -0.76 -14.35 9.30
CA ASN A 79 -0.57 -15.28 10.43
C ASN A 79 0.91 -15.48 10.81
N LYS A 80 1.85 -15.11 9.94
CA LYS A 80 3.30 -15.32 10.11
C LYS A 80 4.09 -14.03 10.26
N VAL A 81 3.41 -12.88 10.18
CA VAL A 81 4.02 -11.55 10.18
C VAL A 81 3.54 -10.78 11.40
N PHE A 82 4.50 -10.17 12.10
CA PHE A 82 4.27 -9.44 13.34
C PHE A 82 4.79 -8.00 13.21
N ASN A 83 4.43 -7.15 14.17
CA ASN A 83 4.93 -5.78 14.27
C ASN A 83 4.65 -4.93 13.01
N GLN A 84 5.52 -3.95 12.74
CA GLN A 84 5.36 -2.99 11.65
C GLN A 84 5.48 -3.63 10.25
N GLU A 85 6.02 -4.84 10.11
CA GLU A 85 6.04 -5.56 8.82
C GLU A 85 4.62 -5.87 8.33
N ARG A 86 3.64 -6.02 9.24
CA ARG A 86 2.22 -6.21 8.87
C ARG A 86 1.67 -5.06 8.03
N LEU A 87 2.21 -3.84 8.21
CA LEU A 87 1.83 -2.69 7.40
C LEU A 87 2.09 -2.94 5.90
N LEU A 88 3.09 -3.74 5.54
CA LEU A 88 3.37 -4.05 4.12
C LEU A 88 2.22 -4.83 3.47
N LEU A 89 1.48 -5.66 4.21
CA LEU A 89 0.30 -6.37 3.68
C LEU A 89 -0.78 -5.36 3.27
N HIS A 90 -1.10 -4.43 4.16
CA HIS A 90 -2.05 -3.37 3.87
C HIS A 90 -1.54 -2.45 2.76
N TRP A 91 -0.25 -2.11 2.78
CA TRP A 91 0.37 -1.27 1.75
C TRP A 91 0.29 -1.92 0.37
N THR A 92 0.50 -3.23 0.29
CA THR A 92 0.40 -4.03 -0.94
C THR A 92 -1.01 -3.97 -1.49
N MET A 93 -2.02 -4.24 -0.65
CA MET A 93 -3.42 -4.18 -1.07
C MET A 93 -3.84 -2.75 -1.47
N MET A 94 -3.43 -1.73 -0.72
CA MET A 94 -3.72 -0.33 -1.05
C MET A 94 -3.02 0.13 -2.33
N PHE A 95 -1.78 -0.31 -2.56
CA PHE A 95 -1.03 -0.07 -3.79
C PHE A 95 -1.74 -0.68 -5.01
N ALA A 96 -2.29 -1.88 -4.83
CA ALA A 96 -3.00 -2.59 -5.88
C ALA A 96 -4.38 -1.97 -6.19
N VAL A 97 -5.16 -1.64 -5.16
CA VAL A 97 -6.53 -1.13 -5.29
C VAL A 97 -6.59 0.35 -5.66
N TYR A 98 -5.65 1.18 -5.16
CA TYR A 98 -5.74 2.63 -5.28
C TYR A 98 -4.55 3.23 -6.04
N PRO A 99 -4.72 3.54 -7.34
CA PRO A 99 -3.68 4.19 -8.13
C PRO A 99 -3.18 5.51 -7.52
N ILE A 100 -4.05 6.31 -6.89
CA ILE A 100 -3.61 7.57 -6.25
C ILE A 100 -2.69 7.31 -5.05
N PHE A 101 -2.95 6.25 -4.29
CA PHE A 101 -2.09 5.87 -3.17
C PHE A 101 -0.72 5.45 -3.69
N ARG A 102 -0.69 4.60 -4.73
CA ARG A 102 0.54 4.21 -5.42
C ARG A 102 1.36 5.41 -5.90
N ASP A 103 0.72 6.38 -6.56
CA ASP A 103 1.41 7.56 -7.09
C ASP A 103 1.94 8.46 -5.96
N ILE A 104 1.17 8.64 -4.88
CA ILE A 104 1.61 9.40 -3.70
C ILE A 104 2.81 8.72 -3.04
N SER A 105 2.73 7.40 -2.80
CA SER A 105 3.83 6.62 -2.21
C SER A 105 5.08 6.68 -3.08
N THR A 106 4.92 6.63 -4.41
CA THR A 106 6.03 6.77 -5.38
C THR A 106 6.69 8.14 -5.27
N ILE A 107 5.90 9.23 -5.22
CA ILE A 107 6.41 10.59 -5.10
C ILE A 107 7.13 10.81 -3.77
N ILE A 108 6.54 10.34 -2.66
CA ILE A 108 7.15 10.45 -1.34
C ILE A 108 8.44 9.63 -1.28
N GLY A 109 8.44 8.40 -1.79
CA GLY A 109 9.64 7.57 -1.92
C GLY A 109 10.75 8.28 -2.69
N ALA A 110 10.43 8.82 -3.87
CA ALA A 110 11.41 9.52 -4.70
C ALA A 110 11.95 10.82 -4.06
N ILE A 111 11.14 11.57 -3.31
CA ILE A 111 11.63 12.73 -2.56
C ILE A 111 12.56 12.26 -1.44
N THR A 112 12.18 11.18 -0.76
CA THR A 112 12.87 10.71 0.44
C THR A 112 14.09 9.83 0.22
N ASP A 113 14.45 9.56 -1.04
CA ASP A 113 15.76 9.02 -1.38
C ASP A 113 16.89 10.04 -1.16
N PHE A 114 16.57 11.34 -1.26
CA PHE A 114 17.56 12.42 -1.21
C PHE A 114 17.52 13.21 0.09
N GLN A 115 16.36 13.27 0.75
CA GLN A 115 16.16 14.03 1.98
C GLN A 115 15.03 13.47 2.83
N ASP A 116 15.13 13.52 4.16
CA ASP A 116 14.06 13.01 5.02
C ASP A 116 12.82 13.92 5.06
N ASP A 117 12.96 15.19 4.69
CA ASP A 117 11.89 16.17 4.77
C ASP A 117 11.00 16.18 3.51
N VAL A 118 9.70 16.14 3.74
CA VAL A 118 8.66 16.19 2.70
C VAL A 118 7.66 17.27 3.05
N THR A 119 7.24 18.06 2.07
CA THR A 119 6.19 19.08 2.27
C THR A 119 4.92 18.68 1.54
N LEU A 120 3.77 18.97 2.17
CA LEU A 120 2.46 18.71 1.58
C LEU A 120 2.31 19.40 0.22
N SER A 121 2.75 20.66 0.11
CA SER A 121 2.65 21.44 -1.12
C SER A 121 3.47 20.83 -2.27
N LEU A 122 4.64 20.26 -1.99
CA LEU A 122 5.44 19.57 -3.00
C LEU A 122 4.75 18.29 -3.49
N VAL A 123 4.19 17.50 -2.57
CA VAL A 123 3.43 16.29 -2.92
C VAL A 123 2.17 16.65 -3.70
N GLU A 124 1.39 17.64 -3.24
CA GLU A 124 0.19 18.15 -3.94
C GLU A 124 0.54 18.60 -5.36
N LYS A 125 1.61 19.39 -5.53
CA LYS A 125 2.06 19.86 -6.85
C LYS A 125 2.37 18.70 -7.80
N ARG A 126 3.20 17.73 -7.37
CA ARG A 126 3.56 16.58 -8.21
C ARG A 126 2.37 15.67 -8.51
N ILE A 127 1.42 15.54 -7.58
CA ILE A 127 0.20 14.77 -7.82
C ILE A 127 -0.73 15.48 -8.80
N TYR A 128 -0.82 16.82 -8.79
CA TYR A 128 -1.61 17.56 -9.78
C TYR A 128 -1.10 17.39 -11.21
N GLU A 129 0.20 17.23 -11.41
CA GLU A 129 0.80 16.94 -12.72
C GLU A 129 0.27 15.61 -13.31
N ILE A 130 -0.15 14.67 -12.46
CA ILE A 130 -0.66 13.34 -12.86
C ILE A 130 -2.20 13.26 -12.84
N TRP A 131 -2.83 13.86 -11.82
CA TRP A 131 -4.25 13.69 -11.51
C TRP A 131 -5.13 14.91 -11.84
N GLY A 132 -4.51 16.01 -12.25
CA GLY A 132 -5.14 17.32 -12.45
C GLY A 132 -5.42 18.04 -11.13
N GLU A 133 -5.41 19.37 -11.19
CA GLU A 133 -5.65 20.25 -10.04
C GLU A 133 -7.13 20.30 -9.68
N ARG A 134 -7.51 19.51 -8.67
CA ARG A 134 -8.90 19.39 -8.18
C ARG A 134 -8.93 19.35 -6.67
N SER A 135 -9.98 19.91 -6.09
CA SER A 135 -10.20 19.88 -4.64
C SER A 135 -10.22 18.44 -4.09
N THR A 136 -10.83 17.50 -4.81
CA THR A 136 -10.87 16.08 -4.41
C THR A 136 -9.49 15.43 -4.36
N VAL A 137 -8.60 15.78 -5.29
CA VAL A 137 -7.20 15.31 -5.30
C VAL A 137 -6.45 15.91 -4.12
N LYS A 138 -6.61 17.22 -3.86
CA LYS A 138 -6.04 17.89 -2.70
C LYS A 138 -6.41 17.20 -1.39
N TYR A 139 -7.71 16.95 -1.21
CA TYR A 139 -8.22 16.28 -0.01
C TYR A 139 -7.66 14.86 0.14
N ALA A 140 -7.52 14.11 -0.95
CA ALA A 140 -6.94 12.77 -0.90
C ALA A 140 -5.47 12.78 -0.45
N VAL A 141 -4.64 13.66 -1.03
CA VAL A 141 -3.24 13.81 -0.61
C VAL A 141 -3.14 14.10 0.89
N GLN A 142 -3.94 15.05 1.38
CA GLN A 142 -3.95 15.41 2.80
C GLN A 142 -4.37 14.25 3.71
N LYS A 143 -5.37 13.48 3.31
CA LYS A 143 -5.87 12.34 4.09
C LYS A 143 -4.89 11.17 4.09
N ILE A 144 -4.30 10.85 2.94
CA ILE A 144 -3.29 9.80 2.81
C ILE A 144 -2.03 10.15 3.59
N MET A 145 -1.52 11.39 3.51
CA MET A 145 -0.38 11.82 4.33
C MET A 145 -0.70 11.78 5.83
N SER A 146 -1.95 12.08 6.23
CA SER A 146 -2.36 11.97 7.63
C SER A 146 -2.43 10.51 8.09
N SER A 147 -2.89 9.61 7.23
CA SER A 147 -2.81 8.15 7.47
C SER A 147 -1.38 7.67 7.62
N MET A 148 -0.46 8.12 6.76
CA MET A 148 0.96 7.80 6.89
C MET A 148 1.59 8.32 8.21
N VAL A 149 1.04 9.38 8.81
CA VAL A 149 1.44 9.82 10.16
C VAL A 149 0.91 8.87 11.23
N ASP A 150 -0.36 8.46 11.12
CA ASP A 150 -0.98 7.48 12.02
C ASP A 150 -0.24 6.13 12.01
N TRP A 151 0.10 5.64 10.82
CA TRP A 151 0.88 4.42 10.62
C TRP A 151 2.35 4.55 11.03
N GLN A 152 2.75 5.71 11.55
CA GLN A 152 4.10 6.00 12.04
C GLN A 152 5.19 5.87 10.97
N VAL A 153 4.88 6.16 9.71
CA VAL A 153 5.85 6.17 8.61
C VAL A 153 6.29 7.59 8.25
N LEU A 154 5.47 8.58 8.61
CA LEU A 154 5.78 10.00 8.60
C LEU A 154 5.59 10.61 10.00
N GLU A 155 6.29 11.70 10.26
CA GLU A 155 6.11 12.54 11.44
C GLU A 155 5.73 13.95 11.01
N ARG A 156 4.66 14.50 11.59
CA ARG A 156 4.23 15.88 11.29
C ARG A 156 5.11 16.88 12.06
N ARG A 157 5.74 17.82 11.36
CA ARG A 157 6.60 18.87 11.92
C ARG A 157 5.95 20.26 11.96
N GLY A 158 4.68 20.38 11.55
CA GLY A 158 3.93 21.63 11.48
C GLY A 158 4.05 22.33 10.11
N ASN A 159 3.18 23.31 9.84
CA ASN A 159 3.19 24.11 8.59
C ASN A 159 3.24 23.27 7.29
N GLY A 160 2.55 22.12 7.27
CA GLY A 160 2.55 21.21 6.12
C GLY A 160 3.88 20.48 5.88
N LYS A 161 4.84 20.53 6.82
CA LYS A 161 6.09 19.79 6.77
C LYS A 161 5.96 18.44 7.49
N PHE A 162 6.59 17.44 6.91
CA PHE A 162 6.67 16.08 7.40
C PHE A 162 8.10 15.59 7.33
N LYS A 163 8.47 14.70 8.24
CA LYS A 163 9.75 14.01 8.23
C LYS A 163 9.51 12.51 8.07
N LYS A 164 10.26 11.86 7.20
CA LYS A 164 10.32 10.40 7.09
C LYS A 164 10.81 9.80 8.41
N LYS A 165 10.10 8.77 8.90
CA LYS A 165 10.56 7.97 10.04
C LYS A 165 11.51 6.88 9.57
N THR A 166 12.20 6.22 10.52
CA THR A 166 13.10 5.10 10.24
C THR A 166 12.41 4.08 9.32
N PRO A 167 13.05 3.70 8.19
CA PRO A 167 12.50 2.70 7.29
C PRO A 167 12.18 1.38 8.00
N ILE A 168 11.09 0.74 7.58
CA ILE A 168 10.72 -0.59 8.06
C ILE A 168 11.46 -1.61 7.20
N LYS A 169 12.45 -2.28 7.78
CA LYS A 169 13.18 -3.35 7.10
C LYS A 169 12.30 -4.58 6.98
N ILE A 170 12.24 -5.14 5.77
CA ILE A 170 11.46 -6.34 5.48
C ILE A 170 12.44 -7.47 5.20
N GLU A 171 12.58 -8.38 6.15
CA GLU A 171 13.48 -9.54 6.01
C GLU A 171 12.75 -10.77 5.50
N ASN A 172 11.45 -10.87 5.77
CA ASN A 172 10.63 -12.00 5.34
C ASN A 172 10.53 -12.06 3.81
N THR A 173 11.17 -13.06 3.20
CA THR A 173 11.20 -13.24 1.73
C THR A 173 9.80 -13.33 1.13
N SER A 174 8.86 -14.04 1.76
CA SER A 174 7.49 -14.16 1.24
C SER A 174 6.77 -12.81 1.17
N LEU A 175 7.00 -11.89 2.13
CA LEU A 175 6.47 -10.52 2.05
C LEU A 175 7.09 -9.72 0.91
N LYS A 176 8.42 -9.84 0.72
CA LYS A 176 9.11 -9.16 -0.38
C LYS A 176 8.53 -9.59 -1.73
N LEU A 177 8.34 -10.90 -1.90
CA LEU A 177 7.82 -11.50 -3.13
C LEU A 177 6.34 -11.15 -3.36
N LEU A 178 5.51 -11.15 -2.31
CA LEU A 178 4.12 -10.71 -2.41
C LEU A 178 4.01 -9.25 -2.92
N TYR A 179 4.83 -8.34 -2.39
CA TYR A 179 4.85 -6.96 -2.88
C TYR A 179 5.31 -6.89 -4.34
N LEU A 180 6.34 -7.67 -4.72
CA LEU A 180 6.83 -7.70 -6.10
C LEU A 180 5.78 -8.23 -7.08
N LYS A 181 5.02 -9.25 -6.67
CA LYS A 181 3.92 -9.83 -7.44
C LYS A 181 2.87 -8.76 -7.71
N ALA A 182 2.39 -8.10 -6.65
CA ALA A 182 1.44 -7.01 -6.77
C ALA A 182 2.00 -5.87 -7.65
N TYR A 183 3.29 -5.54 -7.54
CA TYR A 183 3.93 -4.54 -8.37
C TYR A 183 3.89 -4.91 -9.86
N LEU A 184 4.25 -6.14 -10.24
CA LEU A 184 4.24 -6.58 -11.64
C LEU A 184 2.82 -6.64 -12.20
N SER A 185 1.90 -7.29 -11.47
CA SER A 185 0.50 -7.47 -11.89
C SER A 185 -0.20 -6.13 -12.10
N VAL A 186 -0.11 -5.21 -11.14
CA VAL A 186 -0.86 -3.94 -11.17
C VAL A 186 -0.30 -2.95 -12.19
N ASN A 187 0.99 -3.05 -12.52
CA ASN A 187 1.60 -2.24 -13.57
C ASN A 187 1.55 -2.90 -14.95
N ASN A 188 0.91 -4.07 -15.09
CA ASN A 188 0.88 -4.87 -16.31
C ASN A 188 2.28 -5.06 -16.91
N LYS A 189 3.24 -5.46 -16.08
CA LYS A 189 4.63 -5.71 -16.49
C LYS A 189 4.90 -7.21 -16.53
N ASP A 190 5.38 -7.69 -17.66
CA ASP A 190 5.83 -9.08 -17.81
C ASP A 190 7.09 -9.36 -16.99
N TYR A 191 7.95 -8.34 -16.83
CA TYR A 191 9.19 -8.44 -16.06
C TYR A 191 9.63 -7.10 -15.47
N ILE A 192 10.60 -7.17 -14.55
CA ILE A 192 11.36 -6.04 -14.01
C ILE A 192 12.84 -6.40 -13.93
N GLU A 193 13.72 -5.49 -14.36
CA GLU A 193 15.16 -5.65 -14.14
C GLU A 193 15.48 -5.75 -12.65
N PHE A 194 16.38 -6.65 -12.26
CA PHE A 194 16.72 -6.90 -10.85
C PHE A 194 17.19 -5.64 -10.11
N PHE A 195 17.95 -4.78 -10.80
CA PHE A 195 18.35 -3.47 -10.26
C PHE A 195 17.14 -2.55 -10.02
N LYS A 196 16.16 -2.53 -10.94
CA LYS A 196 14.93 -1.75 -10.78
C LYS A 196 14.05 -2.29 -9.67
N ALA A 197 13.98 -3.61 -9.48
CA ALA A 197 13.23 -4.24 -8.40
C ALA A 197 13.73 -3.79 -7.01
N ASN A 198 15.05 -3.64 -6.86
CA ASN A 198 15.68 -3.09 -5.65
C ASN A 198 15.56 -1.57 -5.50
N ASN A 199 14.92 -0.87 -6.45
CA ASN A 199 14.80 0.60 -6.46
C ASN A 199 13.36 1.07 -6.65
N ILE A 200 12.37 0.24 -6.31
CA ILE A 200 10.94 0.58 -6.43
C ILE A 200 10.57 1.69 -5.42
N LYS A 201 10.14 2.86 -5.91
CA LYS A 201 9.83 4.01 -5.04
C LYS A 201 8.46 3.93 -4.36
N SER A 202 7.52 3.22 -4.97
CA SER A 202 6.18 3.00 -4.41
C SER A 202 6.17 2.14 -3.14
N VAL A 203 7.29 1.49 -2.83
CA VAL A 203 7.47 0.65 -1.63
C VAL A 203 7.89 1.45 -0.41
N PHE A 204 8.09 2.77 -0.54
CA PHE A 204 8.16 3.64 0.63
C PHE A 204 7.03 3.26 1.60
N PRO A 205 7.26 3.17 2.91
CA PRO A 205 8.49 3.47 3.66
C PRO A 205 9.44 2.27 3.86
N PHE A 206 9.18 1.14 3.20
CA PHE A 206 9.86 -0.12 3.46
C PHE A 206 11.24 -0.18 2.80
N GLU A 207 12.18 -0.80 3.50
CA GLU A 207 13.48 -1.18 2.95
C GLU A 207 13.40 -2.64 2.53
N ILE A 208 13.23 -2.87 1.22
CA ILE A 208 13.21 -4.19 0.61
C ILE A 208 14.48 -4.37 -0.22
N GLN A 209 15.27 -5.38 0.12
CA GLN A 209 16.40 -5.84 -0.69
C GLN A 209 16.12 -7.27 -1.16
N TYR A 210 15.99 -7.40 -2.48
CA TYR A 210 15.89 -8.69 -3.17
C TYR A 210 17.28 -9.22 -3.45
N LYS A 211 17.52 -10.47 -3.08
CA LYS A 211 18.71 -11.24 -3.43
C LYS A 211 18.33 -12.35 -4.42
N MET A 212 19.28 -12.87 -5.18
CA MET A 212 18.98 -13.92 -6.17
C MET A 212 18.42 -15.18 -5.48
N GLU A 213 18.87 -15.47 -4.26
CA GLU A 213 18.43 -16.61 -3.45
C GLU A 213 16.98 -16.49 -2.99
N ASP A 214 16.43 -15.27 -2.91
CA ASP A 214 15.02 -15.05 -2.55
C ASP A 214 14.08 -15.74 -3.57
N PHE A 215 14.53 -15.93 -4.81
CA PHE A 215 13.76 -16.53 -5.90
C PHE A 215 14.01 -18.03 -6.06
N ALA A 216 15.04 -18.60 -5.41
CA ALA A 216 15.45 -19.99 -5.62
C ALA A 216 14.39 -21.02 -5.17
N LEU A 217 13.53 -20.65 -4.23
CA LEU A 217 12.47 -21.49 -3.67
C LEU A 217 11.07 -21.03 -4.10
N SER A 218 10.98 -20.05 -5.01
CA SER A 218 9.70 -19.53 -5.47
C SER A 218 9.32 -20.17 -6.80
N ASP A 219 8.16 -20.82 -6.83
CA ASP A 219 7.57 -21.33 -8.08
C ASP A 219 6.82 -20.24 -8.85
N GLU A 220 6.69 -19.03 -8.28
CA GLU A 220 5.91 -17.93 -8.86
C GLU A 220 6.75 -16.94 -9.69
N PHE A 221 8.07 -16.98 -9.53
CA PHE A 221 8.98 -16.06 -10.17
C PHE A 221 10.10 -16.79 -10.89
N ALA A 222 10.45 -16.29 -12.07
CA ALA A 222 11.60 -16.74 -12.83
C ALA A 222 12.66 -15.64 -12.93
N LEU A 223 13.92 -16.03 -12.75
CA LEU A 223 15.07 -15.18 -13.08
C LEU A 223 15.48 -15.43 -14.53
N VAL A 224 15.28 -14.42 -15.36
CA VAL A 224 15.58 -14.47 -16.79
C VAL A 224 16.82 -13.63 -17.09
N LYS A 225 17.84 -14.26 -17.68
CA LYS A 225 19.02 -13.53 -18.14
C LYS A 225 18.70 -12.75 -19.41
N MET A 226 18.89 -11.44 -19.39
CA MET A 226 18.68 -10.53 -20.52
C MET A 226 19.99 -9.83 -20.87
N GLY A 227 20.80 -10.47 -21.73
CA GLY A 227 22.14 -9.97 -22.05
C GLY A 227 23.09 -10.06 -20.85
N SER A 228 23.61 -8.91 -20.41
CA SER A 228 24.42 -8.79 -19.19
C SER A 228 23.58 -8.64 -17.91
N ASP A 229 22.30 -8.34 -18.04
CA ASP A 229 21.40 -8.06 -16.92
C ASP A 229 20.54 -9.28 -16.56
N VAL A 230 19.96 -9.22 -15.36
CA VAL A 230 18.98 -10.19 -14.88
C VAL A 230 17.65 -9.48 -14.71
N ALA A 231 16.59 -10.11 -15.21
CA ALA A 231 15.21 -9.69 -15.01
C ALA A 231 14.46 -10.71 -14.16
N ILE A 232 13.45 -10.25 -13.46
CA ILE A 232 12.50 -11.05 -12.69
C ILE A 232 11.17 -10.99 -13.43
N SER A 233 10.60 -12.13 -13.79
CA SER A 233 9.24 -12.24 -14.35
C SER A 233 8.35 -13.09 -13.45
N LEU A 234 7.04 -12.95 -13.60
CA LEU A 234 6.11 -13.98 -13.10
C LEU A 234 6.30 -15.24 -13.95
N ALA A 235 6.25 -16.41 -13.31
CA ALA A 235 6.38 -17.71 -13.96
C ALA A 235 5.07 -18.18 -14.63
#